data_AF-A0A6N8WAD6-F1
#
_entry.id   AF-A0A6N8WAD6-F1
#
_cell.length_a   1.000
_cell.length_b   1.000
_cell.length_c   1.000
_cell.angle_alpha   90.00
_cell.angle_beta   90.00
_cell.angle_gamma   90.00
#
_symmetry.space_group_name_H-M   'P 1'
#
loop_
_entity.id
_entity.type
_entity.pdbx_description
1 polymer ?
#
loop_
_entity_poly.entity_id
_entity_poly.type
_entity_poly.pdbx_seq_one_letter_code
_entity_poly.pdbx_strand_id
1 'polypeptide(L)'
;MPISAPSLGDEEDRRDPRFQDDDLYESESLAFPGLTADQAEAVLKRLGAGVVEKLALVEGIGWQARIEPVQGGVEIHFRAHDELIDDLLRRCEQQAEREA
;
A
#
# COMPACT_ATOMS: atom_id res chain seq x y z
N MET A 1 -19.69 40.99 -11.07
CA MET A 1 -20.18 39.59 -11.09
C MET A 1 -19.49 38.85 -9.95
N PRO A 2 -20.20 38.09 -9.09
CA PRO A 2 -19.57 37.25 -8.08
C PRO A 2 -19.21 35.90 -8.72
N ILE A 3 -17.99 35.41 -8.50
CA ILE A 3 -17.63 34.03 -8.81
C ILE A 3 -16.90 33.46 -7.60
N SER A 4 -17.66 32.61 -6.91
CA SER A 4 -17.29 31.37 -6.23
C SER A 4 -15.97 31.33 -5.47
N ALA A 5 -16.09 31.17 -4.16
CA ALA A 5 -15.07 30.61 -3.29
C ALA A 5 -14.51 29.31 -3.91
N PRO A 6 -13.18 29.15 -4.03
CA PRO A 6 -12.62 27.82 -4.18
C PRO A 6 -12.85 27.08 -2.86
N SER A 7 -13.63 26.01 -2.99
CA SER A 7 -13.90 25.03 -1.96
C SER A 7 -12.58 24.56 -1.34
N LEU A 8 -12.59 24.47 -0.02
CA LEU A 8 -11.72 23.63 0.78
C LEU A 8 -11.55 22.27 0.06
N GLY A 9 -10.38 22.09 -0.55
CA GLY A 9 -9.90 20.83 -1.10
C GLY A 9 -8.61 20.50 -0.36
N ASP A 10 -8.74 20.29 0.95
CA ASP A 10 -7.79 19.49 1.71
C ASP A 10 -7.79 18.09 1.09
N GLU A 11 -6.83 17.85 0.20
CA GLU A 11 -6.00 16.66 0.16
C GLU A 11 -5.03 16.90 -1.00
N GLU A 12 -3.96 17.67 -0.75
CA GLU A 12 -2.79 17.60 -1.62
C GLU A 12 -2.23 16.18 -1.48
N ASP A 13 -2.78 15.30 -2.29
CA ASP A 13 -2.24 14.02 -2.72
C ASP A 13 -0.76 14.26 -3.08
N ARG A 14 0.11 14.04 -2.10
CA ARG A 14 1.56 14.11 -2.25
C ARG A 14 1.99 12.87 -3.04
N ARG A 15 1.54 12.77 -4.28
CA ARG A 15 1.94 11.74 -5.24
C ARG A 15 3.44 11.86 -5.45
N ASP A 16 4.18 10.94 -4.84
CA ASP A 16 5.61 10.84 -5.01
C ASP A 16 5.90 10.53 -6.49
N PRO A 17 6.73 11.32 -7.19
CA PRO A 17 6.96 11.15 -8.63
C PRO A 17 7.65 9.83 -9.02
N ARG A 18 8.07 9.00 -8.04
CA ARG A 18 8.54 7.61 -8.25
C ARG A 18 7.40 6.62 -8.49
N PHE A 19 6.16 7.02 -8.20
CA PHE A 19 4.91 6.29 -8.43
C PHE A 19 4.20 6.78 -9.71
N GLN A 20 4.94 7.09 -10.78
CA GLN A 20 4.30 7.26 -12.08
C GLN A 20 3.70 5.93 -12.53
N ASP A 21 2.37 5.94 -12.72
CA ASP A 21 1.58 4.97 -13.49
C ASP A 21 2.34 4.61 -14.76
N ASP A 22 2.89 3.40 -14.78
CA ASP A 22 3.34 2.75 -15.99
C ASP A 22 2.17 1.81 -16.34
N ASP A 23 1.61 1.89 -17.54
CA ASP A 23 0.38 1.19 -18.01
C ASP A 23 0.36 -0.35 -17.74
N LEU A 24 1.48 -0.91 -17.28
CA LEU A 24 1.70 -2.32 -16.96
C LEU A 24 1.61 -2.66 -15.46
N TYR A 25 1.58 -1.66 -14.58
CA TYR A 25 1.57 -1.83 -13.11
C TYR A 25 0.46 -1.02 -12.47
N GLU A 26 -0.46 -1.71 -11.81
CA GLU A 26 -1.47 -1.08 -10.98
C GLU A 26 -0.93 -0.79 -9.58
N SER A 27 -1.52 0.21 -8.92
CA SER A 27 -1.19 0.59 -7.55
C SER A 27 -2.46 0.64 -6.72
N GLU A 28 -2.48 -0.10 -5.62
CA GLU A 28 -3.63 -0.16 -4.72
C GLU A 28 -3.19 -0.13 -3.25
N SER A 29 -4.00 0.49 -2.39
CA SER A 29 -3.69 0.67 -0.96
C SER A 29 -4.67 -0.12 -0.10
N LEU A 30 -4.17 -0.89 0.86
CA LEU A 30 -4.99 -1.56 1.87
C LEU A 30 -4.68 -1.03 3.26
N ALA A 31 -5.72 -0.57 3.95
CA ALA A 31 -5.62 -0.15 5.34
C ALA A 31 -5.95 -1.30 6.29
N PHE A 32 -5.03 -1.56 7.22
CA PHE A 32 -5.16 -2.60 8.23
C PHE A 32 -5.20 -1.97 9.64
N PRO A 33 -6.40 -1.58 10.13
CA PRO A 33 -6.54 -1.07 11.47
C PRO A 33 -6.22 -2.17 12.50
N GLY A 34 -5.36 -1.87 13.47
CA GLY A 34 -4.91 -2.82 14.50
C GLY A 34 -3.64 -3.61 14.18
N LEU A 35 -3.17 -3.60 12.93
CA LEU A 35 -1.89 -4.20 12.55
C LEU A 35 -0.75 -3.21 12.79
N THR A 36 0.38 -3.72 13.29
CA THR A 36 1.62 -2.94 13.43
C THR A 36 2.50 -3.10 12.20
N ALA A 37 3.42 -2.16 11.97
CA ALA A 37 4.35 -2.23 10.82
C ALA A 37 5.18 -3.51 10.80
N ASP A 38 5.51 -4.06 11.97
CA ASP A 38 6.25 -5.32 12.10
C ASP A 38 5.40 -6.52 11.66
N GLN A 39 4.13 -6.55 12.06
CA GLN A 39 3.18 -7.58 11.64
C GLN A 39 2.88 -7.47 10.14
N ALA A 40 2.69 -6.26 9.61
CA ALA A 40 2.53 -6.05 8.17
C ALA A 40 3.76 -6.54 7.39
N GLU A 41 4.98 -6.22 7.85
CA GLU A 41 6.19 -6.74 7.24
C GLU A 41 6.24 -8.29 7.30
N ALA A 42 5.83 -8.89 8.41
CA ALA A 42 5.77 -10.34 8.56
C ALA A 42 4.74 -10.99 7.60
N VAL A 43 3.57 -10.38 7.43
CA VAL A 43 2.55 -10.78 6.46
C VAL A 43 3.13 -10.76 5.05
N LEU A 44 3.76 -9.65 4.65
CA LEU A 44 4.31 -9.49 3.31
C LEU A 44 5.48 -10.45 3.04
N LYS A 45 6.33 -10.71 4.04
CA LYS A 45 7.37 -11.75 3.94
C LYS A 45 6.79 -13.14 3.66
N ARG A 46 5.66 -13.50 4.29
CA ARG A 46 5.00 -14.79 4.06
C ARG A 46 4.40 -14.90 2.66
N LEU A 47 4.03 -13.79 2.04
CA LEU A 47 3.63 -13.73 0.64
C LEU A 47 4.81 -13.89 -0.33
N GLY A 48 6.04 -13.92 0.17
CA GLY A 48 7.26 -14.07 -0.63
C GLY A 48 7.98 -12.75 -0.90
N ALA A 49 7.68 -11.69 -0.16
CA ALA A 49 8.43 -10.44 -0.27
C ALA A 49 9.79 -10.51 0.45
N GLY A 50 10.81 -9.96 -0.18
CA GLY A 50 12.06 -9.57 0.45
C GLY A 50 11.94 -8.18 1.09
N VAL A 51 12.59 -7.97 2.23
CA VAL A 51 12.67 -6.65 2.86
C VAL A 51 13.70 -5.81 2.13
N VAL A 52 13.27 -4.69 1.57
CA VAL A 52 14.15 -3.69 0.96
C VAL A 52 14.51 -2.65 2.02
N GLU A 53 13.51 -2.13 2.72
CA GLU A 53 13.66 -1.21 3.83
C GLU A 53 12.79 -1.66 5.01
N LYS A 54 13.43 -1.84 6.16
CA LYS A 54 12.79 -2.41 7.35
C LYS A 54 11.63 -1.53 7.82
N LEU A 55 10.45 -2.15 7.98
CA LEU A 55 9.17 -1.53 8.36
C LEU A 55 8.65 -0.46 7.39
N ALA A 56 9.19 -0.39 6.18
CA ALA A 56 8.86 0.67 5.23
C ALA A 56 8.64 0.15 3.81
N LEU A 57 9.49 -0.74 3.29
CA LEU A 57 9.42 -1.20 1.91
C LEU A 57 9.81 -2.66 1.77
N VAL A 58 8.99 -3.41 1.03
CA VAL A 58 9.25 -4.80 0.65
C VAL A 58 9.01 -4.99 -0.83
N GLU A 59 9.69 -5.96 -1.42
CA GLU A 59 9.63 -6.27 -2.84
C GLU A 59 9.49 -7.77 -3.04
N GLY A 60 8.53 -8.16 -3.89
CA GLY A 60 8.37 -9.52 -4.35
C GLY A 60 8.56 -9.62 -5.86
N ILE A 61 8.35 -10.82 -6.40
CA ILE A 61 8.50 -11.05 -7.84
C ILE A 61 7.32 -10.39 -8.57
N GLY A 62 7.59 -9.31 -9.31
CA GLY A 62 6.57 -8.61 -10.09
C GLY A 62 5.66 -7.69 -9.28
N TRP A 63 6.01 -7.41 -8.01
CA TRP A 63 5.27 -6.49 -7.16
C TRP A 63 6.15 -5.87 -6.06
N GLN A 64 5.72 -4.73 -5.53
CA GLN A 64 6.34 -4.02 -4.43
C GLN A 64 5.25 -3.58 -3.46
N ALA A 65 5.56 -3.51 -2.16
CA ALA A 65 4.65 -2.94 -1.18
C ALA A 65 5.37 -2.00 -0.22
N ARG A 66 4.78 -0.84 0.00
CA ARG A 66 5.23 0.14 0.98
C ARG A 66 4.32 0.10 2.19
N ILE A 67 4.92 0.00 3.37
CA ILE A 67 4.21 0.01 4.66
C ILE A 67 4.27 1.45 5.18
N GLU A 68 3.11 2.05 5.36
CA GLU A 68 2.95 3.37 5.94
C GLU A 68 2.23 3.26 7.29
N PRO A 69 2.89 3.57 8.41
CA PRO A 69 2.24 3.54 9.72
C PRO A 69 1.24 4.70 9.84
N VAL A 70 -0.02 4.38 10.09
CA VAL A 70 -1.11 5.34 10.25
C VAL A 70 -1.65 5.33 11.68
N GLN A 71 -2.51 6.29 12.02
CA GLN A 71 -3.04 6.40 13.38
C GLN A 71 -3.93 5.20 13.72
N GLY A 72 -3.42 4.27 14.55
CA GLY A 72 -4.15 3.08 14.99
C GLY A 72 -3.96 1.84 14.10
N GLY A 73 -3.00 1.85 13.19
CA GLY A 73 -2.71 0.69 12.35
C GLY A 73 -1.61 0.96 11.32
N VAL A 74 -1.74 0.35 10.16
CA VAL A 74 -0.85 0.51 9.02
C VAL A 74 -1.64 0.53 7.72
N GLU A 75 -1.18 1.32 6.77
CA GLU A 75 -1.63 1.29 5.39
C GLU A 75 -0.53 0.67 4.53
N ILE A 76 -0.87 -0.25 3.65
CA ILE A 76 0.08 -0.92 2.76
C ILE A 76 -0.26 -0.54 1.34
N HIS A 77 0.66 0.14 0.67
CA HIS A 77 0.54 0.52 -0.74
C HIS A 77 1.23 -0.52 -1.61
N PHE A 78 0.46 -1.28 -2.35
CA PHE A 78 0.90 -2.26 -3.32
C PHE A 78 1.10 -1.62 -4.68
N ARG A 79 2.12 -2.10 -5.39
CA ARG A 79 2.36 -1.84 -6.80
C ARG A 79 2.70 -3.16 -7.46
N ALA A 80 1.82 -3.68 -8.32
CA ALA A 80 1.99 -4.99 -8.94
C ALA A 80 1.50 -4.94 -10.38
N HIS A 81 1.85 -5.94 -11.20
CA HIS A 81 1.17 -6.12 -12.47
C HIS A 81 -0.34 -6.33 -12.25
N ASP A 82 -1.17 -5.80 -13.15
CA ASP A 82 -2.65 -5.94 -13.14
C ASP A 82 -3.08 -7.40 -12.92
N GLU A 83 -2.43 -8.34 -13.62
CA GLU A 83 -2.72 -9.77 -13.48
C GLU A 83 -2.40 -10.36 -12.09
N LEU A 84 -1.59 -9.68 -11.27
CA LEU A 84 -1.14 -10.11 -9.96
C LEU A 84 -1.78 -9.34 -8.81
N ILE A 85 -2.21 -8.10 -9.02
CA ILE A 85 -2.57 -7.20 -7.92
C ILE A 85 -3.77 -7.74 -7.13
N ASP A 86 -4.85 -8.14 -7.81
CA ASP A 86 -6.05 -8.71 -7.18
C ASP A 86 -5.75 -9.94 -6.32
N ASP A 87 -4.97 -10.89 -6.85
CA ASP A 87 -4.61 -12.12 -6.11
C ASP A 87 -3.71 -11.80 -4.92
N LEU A 88 -2.83 -10.81 -5.07
CA LEU A 88 -1.92 -10.37 -4.03
C LEU A 88 -2.63 -9.69 -2.87
N LEU A 89 -3.54 -8.76 -3.17
CA LEU A 89 -4.38 -8.08 -2.19
C LEU A 89 -5.20 -9.10 -1.40
N ARG A 90 -5.86 -10.02 -2.11
CA ARG A 90 -6.67 -11.08 -1.50
C ARG A 90 -5.86 -12.01 -0.60
N ARG A 91 -4.62 -12.36 -0.98
CA ARG A 91 -3.73 -13.16 -0.12
C ARG A 91 -3.21 -12.35 1.06
N CYS A 92 -2.95 -11.06 0.88
CA CYS A 92 -2.53 -10.17 1.95
C CYS A 92 -3.61 -10.06 3.02
N GLU A 93 -4.86 -9.84 2.64
CA GLU A 93 -5.99 -9.80 3.57
C GLU A 93 -6.12 -11.11 4.36
N GLN A 94 -6.15 -12.25 3.66
CA GLN A 94 -6.23 -13.57 4.32
C GLN A 94 -5.07 -13.80 5.30
N GLN A 95 -3.87 -13.33 4.98
CA GLN A 95 -2.71 -13.53 5.83
C GLN A 95 -2.66 -12.52 6.98
N ALA A 96 -3.17 -11.31 6.78
CA ALA A 96 -3.35 -10.27 7.79
C ALA A 96 -4.41 -10.67 8.83
N GLU A 97 -5.55 -11.25 8.40
CA GLU A 97 -6.57 -11.82 9.30
C GLU A 97 -6.04 -12.96 10.18
N ARG A 98 -4.98 -13.65 9.75
CA ARG A 98 -4.33 -14.71 10.55
C ARG A 98 -3.34 -14.16 11.58
N GLU A 99 -2.89 -12.92 11.42
CA GLU A 99 -1.91 -12.27 12.30
C GLU A 99 -2.54 -11.26 13.28
N ALA A 100 -3.72 -10.73 12.96
CA ALA A 100 -4.54 -9.86 13.83
C ALA A 100 -5.21 -10.64 14.98
#